data_AF-A0A7C1RH60-F1
#
_entry.id   AF-A0A7C1RH60-F1
#
_cell.length_a   1.000
_cell.length_b   1.000
_cell.length_c   1.000
_cell.angle_alpha   90.00
_cell.angle_beta   90.00
_cell.angle_gamma   90.00
#
_symmetry.space_group_name_H-M   'P 1'
#
loop_
_entity.id
_entity.type
_entity.pdbx_description
1 polymer ?
#
loop_
_entity_poly.entity_id
_entity_poly.type
_entity_poly.pdbx_seq_one_letter_code
_entity_poly.pdbx_strand_id
1 'polypeptide(L)'
;MIKQINSINNVGAFREFPNGGSIQFEKLTFIYGLNTKGKTTLTDILSSLKENEPTIITSRKSIPTVNTNQSVRISVRAHNFTNQLPCIFSNKSWTQLNSNDDLHIFDSDFLHRNLFTGLSIKLQNKENFTRFVLGQQGVQLVTQVADAKKLLRQVRFPICCRHFKR
;
A
#
# COMPACT_ATOMS: atom_id res chain seq x y z
N MET A 1 2.95 -13.88 -3.32
CA MET A 1 1.57 -14.28 -2.94
C MET A 1 1.43 -14.42 -1.43
N ILE A 2 0.43 -13.76 -0.82
CA ILE A 2 0.08 -13.98 0.59
C ILE A 2 -0.53 -15.37 0.72
N LYS A 3 0.00 -16.20 1.63
CA LYS A 3 -0.41 -17.59 1.80
C LYS A 3 -1.41 -17.79 2.91
N GLN A 4 -1.25 -17.08 4.02
CA GLN A 4 -2.12 -17.22 5.19
C GLN A 4 -1.82 -16.09 6.16
N ILE A 5 -2.80 -15.80 7.01
CA ILE A 5 -2.65 -14.90 8.14
C ILE A 5 -2.55 -15.76 9.38
N ASN A 6 -1.36 -15.87 9.95
CA ASN A 6 -1.12 -16.78 11.07
C ASN A 6 -1.76 -16.27 12.35
N SER A 7 -1.58 -14.98 12.65
CA SER A 7 -2.18 -14.37 13.82
C SER A 7 -2.35 -12.85 13.70
N ILE A 8 -3.36 -12.32 14.41
CA ILE A 8 -3.62 -10.89 14.58
C ILE A 8 -4.02 -10.66 16.05
N ASN A 9 -3.29 -9.80 16.76
CA ASN A 9 -3.58 -9.47 18.15
C ASN A 9 -3.65 -7.95 18.35
N ASN A 10 -4.70 -7.52 19.07
CA ASN A 10 -4.96 -6.14 19.45
C ASN A 10 -4.99 -5.14 18.27
N VAL A 11 -5.60 -5.52 17.14
CA VAL A 11 -5.77 -4.65 15.96
C VAL A 11 -7.24 -4.55 15.58
N GLY A 12 -7.83 -3.37 15.77
CA GLY A 12 -9.22 -3.06 15.44
C GLY A 12 -10.20 -4.07 16.05
N ALA A 13 -10.99 -4.74 15.21
CA ALA A 13 -11.93 -5.76 15.66
C ALA A 13 -11.25 -7.08 16.13
N PHE A 14 -9.98 -7.30 15.80
CA PHE A 14 -9.22 -8.50 16.17
C PHE A 14 -8.53 -8.29 17.52
N ARG A 15 -9.20 -8.64 18.61
CA ARG A 15 -8.59 -8.66 19.95
C ARG A 15 -7.53 -9.74 20.04
N GLU A 16 -7.90 -10.95 19.62
CA GLU A 16 -7.03 -12.11 19.56
C GLU A 16 -7.50 -13.01 18.41
N PHE A 17 -6.59 -13.34 17.51
CA PHE A 17 -6.78 -14.30 16.43
C PHE A 17 -5.50 -15.13 16.34
N PRO A 18 -5.39 -16.23 17.11
CA PRO A 18 -4.12 -16.94 17.28
C PRO A 18 -3.90 -18.07 16.26
N ASN A 19 -4.96 -18.64 15.71
CA ASN A 19 -4.92 -19.91 14.96
C ASN A 19 -5.35 -19.76 13.49
N GLY A 20 -4.86 -18.72 12.81
CA GLY A 20 -5.15 -18.53 11.38
C GLY A 20 -4.29 -19.37 10.44
N GLY A 21 -3.26 -20.07 10.95
CA GLY A 21 -2.36 -20.91 10.15
C GLY A 21 -2.99 -22.15 9.51
N SER A 22 -4.22 -22.52 9.88
CA SER A 22 -4.99 -23.56 9.18
C SER A 22 -5.77 -23.03 7.98
N ILE A 23 -5.92 -21.72 7.86
CA ILE A 23 -6.71 -21.06 6.81
C ILE A 23 -5.74 -20.52 5.75
N GLN A 24 -5.57 -21.30 4.68
CA GLN A 24 -4.74 -20.91 3.56
C GLN A 24 -5.56 -20.14 2.50
N PHE A 25 -4.92 -19.12 1.94
CA PHE A 25 -5.41 -18.42 0.78
C PHE A 25 -5.03 -19.17 -0.48
N GLU A 26 -6.05 -19.42 -1.30
CA GLU A 26 -5.92 -19.92 -2.65
C GLU A 26 -5.98 -18.77 -3.65
N LYS A 27 -5.80 -19.09 -4.94
CA LYS A 27 -5.80 -18.11 -6.05
C LYS A 27 -7.02 -17.17 -6.00
N LEU A 28 -8.17 -17.69 -5.57
CA LEU A 28 -9.38 -16.94 -5.32
C LEU A 28 -9.87 -17.27 -3.92
N THR A 29 -9.92 -16.25 -3.05
CA THR A 29 -10.38 -16.39 -1.66
C THR A 29 -11.42 -15.31 -1.37
N PHE A 30 -12.58 -15.73 -0.87
CA PHE A 30 -13.64 -14.81 -0.46
C PHE A 30 -13.66 -14.65 1.06
N ILE A 31 -13.58 -13.40 1.52
CA ILE A 31 -13.71 -13.06 2.94
C ILE A 31 -14.96 -12.22 3.09
N TYR A 32 -15.96 -12.76 3.79
CA TYR A 32 -17.24 -12.10 4.01
C TYR A 32 -17.62 -12.16 5.49
N GLY A 33 -18.58 -11.31 5.86
CA GLY A 33 -19.06 -11.21 7.23
C GLY A 33 -19.92 -9.97 7.41
N LEU A 34 -20.59 -9.85 8.55
CA LEU A 34 -21.42 -8.69 8.86
C LEU A 34 -20.59 -7.40 8.99
N ASN A 35 -21.26 -6.26 8.96
CA ASN A 35 -20.64 -4.98 9.29
C ASN A 35 -20.00 -5.04 10.68
N THR A 36 -18.95 -4.24 10.89
CA THR A 36 -18.16 -4.19 12.13
C THR A 36 -17.32 -5.43 12.49
N LYS A 37 -17.40 -6.52 11.71
CA LYS A 37 -16.64 -7.76 11.96
C LYS A 37 -15.18 -7.76 11.48
N GLY A 38 -14.57 -6.58 11.31
CA GLY A 38 -13.13 -6.48 11.02
C GLY A 38 -12.71 -6.65 9.57
N LYS A 39 -13.64 -6.72 8.60
CA LYS A 39 -13.29 -6.77 7.17
C LYS A 39 -12.39 -5.60 6.75
N THR A 40 -12.78 -4.36 7.10
CA THR A 40 -11.96 -3.17 6.85
C THR A 40 -10.63 -3.24 7.60
N THR A 41 -10.63 -3.69 8.85
CA THR A 41 -9.41 -3.88 9.65
C THR A 41 -8.41 -4.83 8.97
N LEU A 42 -8.90 -5.88 8.32
CA LEU A 42 -8.07 -6.79 7.54
C LEU A 42 -7.42 -6.06 6.35
N THR A 43 -8.21 -5.28 5.62
CA THR A 43 -7.72 -4.46 4.51
C THR A 43 -6.66 -3.46 4.98
N ASP A 44 -6.87 -2.79 6.10
CA ASP A 44 -5.91 -1.86 6.70
C ASP A 44 -4.57 -2.54 7.04
N ILE A 45 -4.61 -3.76 7.57
CA ILE A 45 -3.41 -4.55 7.88
C ILE A 45 -2.62 -4.83 6.59
N LEU A 46 -3.31 -5.23 5.52
CA LEU A 46 -2.68 -5.48 4.22
C LEU A 46 -2.13 -4.19 3.61
N SER A 47 -2.83 -3.07 3.75
CA SER A 47 -2.37 -1.75 3.30
C SER A 47 -1.13 -1.30 4.05
N SER A 48 -1.10 -1.48 5.38
CA SER A 48 0.07 -1.21 6.22
C SER A 48 1.28 -2.05 5.80
N LEU A 49 1.06 -3.33 5.49
CA LEU A 49 2.11 -4.23 4.98
C LEU A 49 2.64 -3.76 3.63
N LYS A 50 1.75 -3.36 2.71
CA LYS A 50 2.12 -2.89 1.37
C LYS A 50 2.96 -1.61 1.41
N GLU A 51 2.45 -0.58 2.07
CA GLU A 51 3.05 0.76 2.08
C GLU A 51 4.19 0.89 3.10
N ASN A 52 4.43 -0.17 3.89
CA ASN A 52 5.32 -0.16 5.04
C ASN A 52 5.00 1.01 5.99
N GLU A 53 3.71 1.17 6.31
CA GLU A 53 3.19 2.28 7.13
C GLU A 53 2.64 1.75 8.48
N PRO A 54 3.48 1.60 9.53
CA PRO A 54 3.08 1.07 10.84
C PRO A 54 1.99 1.87 11.57
N THR A 55 1.86 3.15 11.26
CA THR A 55 0.88 4.10 11.80
C THR A 55 -0.56 3.60 11.62
N ILE A 56 -0.86 2.96 10.49
CA ILE A 56 -2.17 2.36 10.19
C ILE A 56 -2.56 1.33 11.25
N ILE A 57 -1.62 0.47 11.68
CA ILE A 57 -1.89 -0.54 12.72
C ILE A 57 -1.88 0.10 14.11
N THR A 58 -0.88 0.94 14.40
CA THR A 58 -0.73 1.53 15.75
C THR A 58 -1.89 2.45 16.16
N SER A 59 -2.53 3.12 15.19
CA SER A 59 -3.72 3.94 15.41
C SER A 59 -5.00 3.11 15.64
N ARG A 60 -4.98 1.83 15.27
CA ARG A 60 -6.13 0.91 15.35
C ARG A 60 -5.98 -0.08 16.51
N LYS A 61 -5.75 0.39 17.73
CA LYS A 61 -5.82 -0.48 18.92
C LYS A 61 -7.24 -0.99 19.14
N SER A 62 -7.38 -2.24 19.60
CA SER A 62 -8.70 -2.82 19.88
C SER A 62 -9.36 -2.14 21.08
N ILE A 63 -10.69 -2.09 21.04
CA ILE A 63 -11.54 -1.54 22.10
C ILE A 63 -12.41 -2.67 22.68
N PRO A 64 -12.55 -2.78 24.01
CA PRO A 64 -11.84 -2.03 25.04
C PRO A 64 -10.35 -2.40 25.09
N THR A 65 -9.54 -1.55 25.73
CA THR A 65 -8.08 -1.71 25.80
C THR A 65 -7.72 -3.08 26.36
N VAL A 66 -6.94 -3.85 25.60
CA VAL A 66 -6.36 -5.12 26.02
C VAL A 66 -4.92 -4.88 26.42
N ASN A 67 -4.46 -5.49 27.52
CA ASN A 67 -3.09 -5.35 28.03
C ASN A 67 -2.09 -6.23 27.26
N THR A 68 -2.20 -6.25 25.93
CA THR A 68 -1.35 -7.02 25.02
C THR A 68 -0.80 -6.12 23.92
N ASN A 69 0.41 -6.42 23.45
CA ASN A 69 1.01 -5.67 22.36
C ASN A 69 0.34 -6.00 21.02
N GLN A 70 0.23 -4.99 20.16
CA GLN A 70 -0.26 -5.18 18.80
C GLN A 70 0.75 -6.03 18.03
N SER A 71 0.26 -7.12 17.44
CA SER A 71 1.09 -8.00 16.63
C SER A 71 0.30 -8.59 15.48
N VAL A 72 0.97 -8.75 14.34
CA VAL A 72 0.42 -9.40 13.15
C VAL A 72 1.48 -10.31 12.58
N ARG A 73 1.10 -11.52 12.21
CA ARG A 73 1.98 -12.47 11.50
C ARG A 73 1.29 -12.97 10.26
N ILE A 74 1.91 -12.74 9.11
CA ILE A 74 1.43 -13.14 7.78
C ILE A 74 2.51 -13.97 7.12
N SER A 75 2.15 -15.11 6.53
CA SER A 75 3.08 -15.89 5.71
C SER A 75 2.93 -15.50 4.25
N VAL A 76 4.04 -15.15 3.60
CA VAL A 76 4.09 -14.77 2.19
C VAL A 76 5.02 -15.73 1.45
N ARG A 77 4.61 -16.14 0.25
CA ARG A 77 5.46 -16.88 -0.69
C ARG A 77 5.91 -15.93 -1.79
N ALA A 78 7.19 -15.58 -1.79
CA ALA A 78 7.81 -14.79 -2.85
C ALA A 78 8.03 -15.65 -4.11
N HIS A 79 8.03 -15.03 -5.30
CA HIS A 79 8.18 -15.76 -6.57
C HIS A 79 9.52 -16.50 -6.68
N ASN A 80 10.58 -15.95 -6.08
CA ASN A 80 11.94 -16.49 -6.16
C ASN A 80 12.25 -17.56 -5.10
N PHE A 81 11.31 -17.84 -4.19
CA PHE A 81 11.52 -18.77 -3.07
C PHE A 81 10.46 -19.88 -3.04
N THR A 82 10.92 -21.10 -2.77
CA THR A 82 10.03 -22.26 -2.56
C THR A 82 9.35 -22.21 -1.19
N ASN A 83 10.05 -21.67 -0.18
CA ASN A 83 9.58 -21.60 1.19
C ASN A 83 8.69 -20.38 1.47
N GLN A 84 7.77 -20.54 2.43
CA GLN A 84 7.00 -19.43 2.98
C GLN A 84 7.87 -18.61 3.93
N LEU A 85 7.81 -17.29 3.80
CA LEU A 85 8.56 -16.34 4.63
C LEU A 85 7.57 -15.56 5.52
N PRO A 86 7.87 -15.35 6.81
CA PRO A 86 7.00 -14.62 7.70
C PRO A 86 7.21 -13.10 7.60
N CYS A 87 6.15 -12.35 7.34
CA CYS A 87 6.05 -10.92 7.58
C CYS A 87 5.45 -10.70 8.97
N ILE A 88 6.19 -10.01 9.85
CA ILE A 88 5.79 -9.84 11.25
C ILE A 88 5.72 -8.36 11.57
N PHE A 89 4.55 -7.91 12.03
CA PHE A 89 4.40 -6.63 12.72
C PHE A 89 4.57 -6.85 14.22
N SER A 90 5.54 -6.16 14.80
CA SER A 90 5.74 -6.12 16.26
C SER A 90 6.48 -4.83 16.63
N ASN A 91 6.35 -4.37 17.87
CA ASN A 91 7.09 -3.19 18.35
C ASN A 91 6.95 -1.94 17.45
N LYS A 92 5.77 -1.74 16.85
CA LYS A 92 5.45 -0.62 15.95
C LYS A 92 6.24 -0.61 14.63
N SER A 93 6.77 -1.75 14.18
CA SER A 93 7.43 -1.87 12.88
C SER A 93 7.12 -3.21 12.20
N TRP A 94 7.30 -3.24 10.88
CA TRP A 94 7.24 -4.46 10.09
C TRP A 94 8.65 -5.05 9.93
N THR A 95 8.76 -6.37 10.07
CA THR A 95 9.95 -7.12 9.65
C THR A 95 9.89 -7.23 8.13
N GLN A 96 10.72 -6.45 7.44
CA GLN A 96 10.55 -6.16 6.03
C GLN A 96 10.99 -7.34 5.13
N LEU A 97 10.21 -7.61 4.09
CA LEU A 97 10.60 -8.41 2.93
C LEU A 97 10.67 -7.47 1.73
N ASN A 98 11.78 -7.51 0.99
CA ASN A 98 12.13 -6.55 -0.08
C ASN A 98 11.27 -6.65 -1.36
N SER A 99 10.05 -7.20 -1.32
CA SER A 99 9.23 -7.43 -2.52
C SER A 99 7.74 -7.54 -2.21
N ASN A 100 7.15 -6.43 -1.74
CA ASN A 100 5.68 -6.28 -1.70
C ASN A 100 5.13 -5.61 -2.98
N ASP A 101 5.94 -5.44 -4.03
CA ASP A 101 5.56 -4.75 -5.27
C ASP A 101 4.34 -5.39 -5.96
N ASP A 102 4.10 -6.69 -5.75
CA ASP A 102 2.98 -7.41 -6.35
C ASP A 102 1.67 -7.33 -5.54
N LEU A 103 1.64 -6.63 -4.40
CA LEU A 103 0.43 -6.50 -3.59
C LEU A 103 -0.38 -5.28 -4.03
N HIS A 104 -1.55 -5.52 -4.63
CA HIS A 104 -2.51 -4.46 -4.99
C HIS A 104 -3.76 -4.55 -4.13
N ILE A 105 -4.21 -3.39 -3.64
CA ILE A 105 -5.35 -3.26 -2.74
C ILE A 105 -6.31 -2.25 -3.35
N PHE A 106 -7.57 -2.67 -3.50
CA PHE A 106 -8.64 -1.91 -4.12
C PHE A 106 -9.76 -1.69 -3.10
N ASP A 107 -9.51 -0.81 -2.13
CA ASP A 107 -10.46 -0.46 -1.07
C ASP A 107 -11.13 0.89 -1.32
N SER A 108 -12.03 1.31 -0.42
CA SER A 108 -12.71 2.60 -0.56
C SER A 108 -11.72 3.76 -0.65
N ASP A 109 -10.61 3.72 0.09
CA ASP A 109 -9.58 4.76 0.06
C ASP A 109 -8.84 4.81 -1.29
N PHE A 110 -8.61 3.66 -1.91
CA PHE A 110 -8.13 3.58 -3.29
C PHE A 110 -9.12 4.24 -4.25
N LEU A 111 -10.41 3.94 -4.14
CA LEU A 111 -11.44 4.53 -5.01
C LEU A 111 -11.51 6.06 -4.81
N HIS A 112 -11.46 6.54 -3.57
CA HIS A 112 -11.50 7.98 -3.28
C HIS A 112 -10.27 8.73 -3.81
N ARG A 113 -9.08 8.10 -3.76
CA ARG A 113 -7.82 8.71 -4.22
C ARG A 113 -7.61 8.66 -5.73
N ASN A 114 -8.13 7.63 -6.39
CA ASN A 114 -7.81 7.33 -7.78
C ASN A 114 -9.01 7.42 -8.73
N LEU A 115 -10.25 7.35 -8.25
CA LEU A 115 -11.44 7.42 -9.10
C LEU A 115 -12.22 8.72 -8.87
N PHE A 116 -12.98 9.10 -9.90
CA PHE A 116 -13.89 10.24 -9.85
C PHE A 116 -15.16 9.84 -9.10
N THR A 117 -15.21 10.10 -7.79
CA THR A 117 -16.49 10.09 -7.08
C THR A 117 -17.21 11.40 -7.43
N GLY A 118 -18.45 11.32 -7.93
CA GLY A 118 -19.19 12.44 -8.52
C GLY A 118 -19.48 13.66 -7.62
N LEU A 119 -18.89 13.72 -6.42
CA LEU A 119 -19.09 14.77 -5.42
C LEU A 119 -17.96 15.82 -5.38
N SER A 120 -16.73 15.49 -5.80
CA SER A 120 -15.68 16.51 -6.01
C SER A 120 -14.52 15.95 -6.84
N ILE A 121 -14.25 16.57 -7.99
CA ILE A 121 -13.11 16.22 -8.84
C ILE A 121 -11.93 17.12 -8.45
N LYS A 122 -10.91 16.56 -7.80
CA LYS A 122 -9.66 17.25 -7.50
C LYS A 122 -8.62 16.96 -8.59
N LEU A 123 -7.73 17.92 -8.85
CA LEU A 123 -6.61 17.75 -9.79
C LEU A 123 -5.75 16.52 -9.43
N GLN A 124 -5.52 16.30 -8.14
CA GLN A 124 -4.78 15.14 -7.61
C GLN A 124 -5.40 13.80 -8.04
N ASN A 125 -6.73 13.69 -8.09
CA ASN A 125 -7.40 12.46 -8.51
C ASN A 125 -7.11 12.16 -9.99
N LYS A 126 -7.09 13.18 -10.84
CA LYS A 126 -6.76 13.03 -12.28
C LYS A 126 -5.31 12.58 -12.48
N GLU A 127 -4.39 13.15 -11.71
CA GLU A 127 -2.98 12.77 -11.74
C GLU A 127 -2.78 11.32 -11.26
N ASN A 128 -3.37 10.96 -10.13
CA ASN A 128 -3.29 9.62 -9.56
C ASN A 128 -3.90 8.57 -10.48
N PHE A 129 -5.08 8.83 -11.06
CA PHE A 129 -5.70 7.94 -12.04
C PHE A 129 -4.81 7.72 -13.27
N THR A 130 -4.24 8.81 -13.81
CA THR A 130 -3.36 8.73 -14.97
C THR A 130 -2.10 7.92 -14.64
N ARG A 131 -1.50 8.15 -13.48
CA ARG A 131 -0.34 7.36 -13.00
C ARG A 131 -0.69 5.88 -12.83
N PHE A 132 -1.87 5.58 -12.30
CA PHE A 132 -2.36 4.22 -12.18
C PHE A 132 -2.51 3.53 -13.54
N VAL A 133 -3.14 4.18 -14.51
CA VAL A 133 -3.32 3.63 -15.88
C VAL A 133 -1.98 3.40 -16.59
N LEU A 134 -1.00 4.28 -16.39
CA LEU A 134 0.33 4.15 -16.98
C LEU A 134 1.18 3.03 -16.34
N GLY A 135 0.85 2.62 -15.12
CA GLY A 135 1.64 1.65 -14.35
C GLY A 135 3.03 2.19 -13.95
N GLN A 136 3.75 1.42 -13.13
CA GLN A 136 5.04 1.85 -12.55
C GLN A 136 6.07 2.24 -13.63
N GLN A 137 6.20 1.43 -14.68
CA GLN A 137 7.13 1.70 -15.79
C GLN A 137 6.74 2.96 -16.57
N GLY A 138 5.44 3.16 -16.85
CA GLY A 138 4.96 4.35 -17.55
C GLY A 138 5.16 5.62 -16.72
N VAL A 139 4.94 5.56 -15.40
CA VAL A 139 5.21 6.68 -14.50
C VAL A 139 6.70 7.04 -14.47
N GLN A 140 7.59 6.05 -14.44
CA GLN A 140 9.04 6.28 -14.51
C GLN A 140 9.43 6.97 -15.81
N LEU A 141 8.94 6.50 -16.95
CA LEU A 141 9.20 7.11 -18.25
C LEU A 141 8.69 8.54 -18.34
N VAL A 142 7.47 8.81 -17.86
CA VAL A 142 6.91 10.17 -17.83
C VAL A 142 7.77 11.10 -16.98
N THR A 143 8.26 10.61 -15.83
CA THR A 143 9.15 11.37 -14.95
C THR A 143 10.48 11.69 -15.64
N GLN A 144 11.10 10.69 -16.28
CA GLN A 144 12.35 10.87 -17.04
C GLN A 144 12.18 11.88 -18.19
N VAL A 145 11.07 11.82 -18.92
CA VAL A 145 10.77 12.78 -20.00
C VAL A 145 10.56 14.19 -19.44
N ALA A 146 9.90 14.33 -18.29
CA ALA A 146 9.70 15.62 -17.64
C ALA A 146 11.04 16.23 -17.19
N ASP A 147 11.91 15.43 -16.58
CA ASP A 147 13.26 15.85 -16.16
C ASP A 147 14.14 16.23 -17.35
N ALA A 148 14.15 15.42 -18.41
CA ALA A 148 14.86 15.73 -19.65
C ALA A 148 14.38 17.05 -20.28
N LYS A 149 13.06 17.30 -20.30
CA LYS A 149 12.49 18.58 -20.77
C LYS A 149 12.91 19.75 -19.89
N LYS A 150 12.99 19.57 -18.57
CA LYS A 150 13.45 20.61 -17.63
C LYS A 150 14.91 20.97 -17.88
N LEU A 151 15.78 19.97 -18.09
CA LEU A 151 17.18 20.17 -18.46
C LEU A 151 17.32 20.91 -19.80
N LEU A 152 16.56 20.50 -20.82
CA LEU A 152 16.57 21.19 -22.12
C LEU A 152 16.13 22.66 -22.02
N ARG A 153 15.16 22.98 -21.16
CA ARG A 153 14.77 24.38 -20.90
C ARG A 153 15.94 25.15 -20.29
N GLN A 154 16.62 24.62 -19.28
CA GLN A 154 17.77 25.27 -18.63
C GLN A 154 18.94 25.52 -19.59
N VAL A 155 19.18 24.62 -20.55
CA VAL A 155 20.22 24.77 -21.58
C VAL A 155 19.83 25.74 -22.70
N ARG A 156 18.53 26.00 -22.90
CA ARG A 156 18.03 26.91 -23.96
C ARG A 156 18.00 28.39 -23.52
N PHE A 157 17.88 28.67 -22.22
CA PHE A 157 17.89 30.04 -21.67
C PHE A 157 19.23 30.83 -21.69
N PRO A 158 20.44 30.24 -21.76
CA PRO A 158 21.68 31.03 -21.85
C PRO A 158 21.90 31.67 -23.23
N ILE A 159 21.18 31.21 -24.27
CA ILE A 159 21.46 31.56 -25.67
C ILE A 159 20.68 32.80 -26.11
N CYS A 160 19.52 33.08 -25.52
CA CYS A 160 18.64 34.16 -25.99
C CYS A 160 19.02 35.57 -25.50
N CYS A 161 19.83 35.70 -24.44
CA CYS A 161 20.22 37.02 -23.90
C CYS A 161 21.52 37.60 -24.48
N ARG A 162 22.19 36.94 -25.44
CA ARG A 162 23.47 37.42 -26.01
C ARG A 162 23.36 38.22 -27.32
N HIS A 163 22.17 38.53 -27.83
CA HIS A 163 22.02 39.19 -29.14
C HIS A 163 21.27 40.53 -29.16
N PHE A 164 20.99 41.13 -28.00
CA PHE A 164 20.36 42.45 -27.93
C PHE A 164 21.27 43.46 -27.20
N LYS A 165 22.44 43.72 -27.78
CA LYS A 165 23.21 44.94 -27.54
C LYS A 165 23.86 45.38 -28.86
N ARG A 166 23.12 46.18 -29.61
CA ARG A 166 23.64 47.22 -30.49
C ARG A 166 22.76 48.44 -30.31
#